data_AF-A0A645A1V2-F1
#
_entry.id   AF-A0A645A1V2-F1
#
_cell.length_a   1.000
_cell.length_b   1.000
_cell.length_c   1.000
_cell.angle_alpha   90.00
_cell.angle_beta   90.00
_cell.angle_gamma   90.00
#
_symmetry.space_group_name_H-M   'P 1'
#
loop_
_entity.id
_entity.type
_entity.pdbx_description
1 polymer ?
#
loop_
_entity_poly.entity_id
_entity_poly.type
_entity_poly.pdbx_seq_one_letter_code
_entity_poly.pdbx_strand_id
1 'polypeptide(L)'
;MRFSYEKMDAAWNFINKIWNASRFVIMNVEGMTSNDIDLTGEKSVADRWILTRLNETVAKVTDLFDHFEFGEAGRQLYNFIWDDFCDWYIEMSKEVLYGDDTDSKQTTRSILVHTLDQILRLLHPIMPFVTEEIWQHIPHEGTSLVVANYPVVRPEFDDETASKGMEVLKELIRAVRNIRSEVNTPLSKPITLLIKTTDPKIDQFLVENTNYIERFCNPEELVISSEITAPDLAMSAVLTGAEIFLPLAGLINIEEEIKRLEKELAKWTGEVKRVQGKLGNERFVSNAPDDVVEAERAKEKDYLEKQAAVKDRIGSLRTIG
;
A
#
# COMPACT_ATOMS: atom_id res chain seq x y z
N MET A 1 -20.46 22.40 10.62
CA MET A 1 -19.05 22.11 10.28
C MET A 1 -18.15 23.18 10.90
N ARG A 2 -16.98 22.84 11.47
CA ARG A 2 -15.98 23.84 11.93
C ARG A 2 -14.91 24.02 10.85
N PHE A 3 -14.53 25.26 10.58
CA PHE A 3 -13.42 25.58 9.67
C PHE A 3 -12.09 25.02 10.19
N SER A 4 -11.24 24.52 9.29
CA SER A 4 -9.88 24.07 9.58
C SER A 4 -9.02 24.17 8.32
N TYR A 5 -7.84 24.77 8.44
CA TYR A 5 -6.84 24.80 7.36
C TYR A 5 -6.35 23.38 7.00
N GLU A 6 -6.21 22.49 7.98
CA GLU A 6 -5.82 21.09 7.73
C GLU A 6 -6.80 20.38 6.78
N LYS A 7 -8.11 20.70 6.89
CA LYS A 7 -9.12 20.16 5.99
C LYS A 7 -9.05 20.75 4.58
N MET A 8 -8.67 22.02 4.45
CA MET A 8 -8.41 22.63 3.14
C MET A 8 -7.19 22.00 2.47
N ASP A 9 -6.10 21.81 3.22
CA ASP A 9 -4.88 21.18 2.71
C ASP A 9 -5.14 19.73 2.29
N ALA A 10 -5.92 18.98 3.08
CA ALA A 10 -6.33 17.63 2.70
C ALA A 10 -7.14 17.61 1.39
N ALA A 11 -8.06 18.55 1.20
CA ALA A 11 -8.83 18.66 -0.05
C ALA A 11 -7.92 19.02 -1.24
N TRP A 12 -6.97 19.94 -1.06
CA TRP A 12 -5.99 20.29 -2.08
C TRP A 12 -5.10 19.10 -2.49
N ASN A 13 -4.63 18.33 -1.51
CA ASN A 13 -3.84 17.12 -1.76
C ASN A 13 -4.64 16.07 -2.55
N PHE A 14 -5.94 15.94 -2.26
CA PHE A 14 -6.81 15.04 -3.01
C PHE A 14 -7.00 15.49 -4.47
N ILE A 15 -7.23 16.78 -4.72
CA ILE A 15 -7.29 17.35 -6.07
C ILE A 15 -6.00 17.04 -6.85
N ASN A 16 -4.83 17.25 -6.22
CA ASN A 16 -3.54 16.94 -6.84
C ASN A 16 -3.38 15.45 -7.16
N LYS A 17 -3.87 14.54 -6.29
CA LYS A 17 -3.84 13.09 -6.54
C LYS A 17 -4.66 12.74 -7.78
N ILE A 18 -5.88 13.27 -7.92
CA ILE A 18 -6.74 13.06 -9.10
C ILE A 18 -6.06 13.61 -10.35
N TRP A 19 -5.48 14.80 -10.28
CA TRP A 19 -4.76 15.40 -11.41
C TRP A 19 -3.58 14.53 -11.86
N ASN A 20 -2.77 14.04 -10.93
CA ASN A 20 -1.63 13.17 -11.23
C ASN A 20 -2.06 11.81 -11.82
N ALA A 21 -3.10 11.20 -11.25
CA ALA A 21 -3.68 9.96 -11.78
C ALA A 21 -4.19 10.17 -13.22
N SER A 22 -4.88 11.28 -13.46
CA SER A 22 -5.42 11.62 -14.78
C SER A 22 -4.33 11.88 -15.80
N ARG A 23 -3.26 12.59 -15.41
CA ARG A 23 -2.08 12.77 -16.28
C ARG A 23 -1.47 11.45 -16.71
N PHE A 24 -1.35 10.48 -15.80
CA PHE A 24 -0.88 9.15 -16.14
C PHE A 24 -1.78 8.48 -17.20
N VAL A 25 -3.10 8.53 -17.03
CA VAL A 25 -4.04 7.95 -18.00
C VAL A 25 -3.93 8.66 -19.36
N ILE A 26 -4.00 9.99 -19.38
CA ILE A 26 -3.92 10.82 -20.60
C ILE A 26 -2.65 10.51 -21.39
N MET A 27 -1.50 10.41 -20.73
CA MET A 27 -0.22 10.09 -21.38
C MET A 27 -0.20 8.69 -22.02
N ASN A 28 -1.03 7.76 -21.55
CA ASN A 28 -1.07 6.39 -22.08
C ASN A 28 -2.14 6.20 -23.16
N VAL A 29 -3.01 7.18 -23.40
CA VAL A 29 -4.12 7.10 -24.37
C VAL A 29 -4.03 8.18 -25.44
N GLU A 30 -2.86 8.77 -25.65
CA GLU A 30 -2.64 9.76 -26.70
C GLU A 30 -3.02 9.19 -28.07
N GLY A 31 -3.89 9.91 -28.79
CA GLY A 31 -4.43 9.50 -30.10
C GLY A 31 -5.64 8.56 -30.04
N MET A 32 -6.04 8.09 -28.85
CA MET A 32 -7.26 7.30 -28.66
C MET A 32 -8.49 8.20 -28.69
N THR A 33 -9.57 7.71 -29.27
CA THR A 33 -10.91 8.33 -29.30
C THR A 33 -11.91 7.49 -28.51
N SER A 34 -13.11 8.02 -28.28
CA SER A 34 -14.17 7.26 -27.58
C SER A 34 -14.52 5.94 -28.28
N ASN A 35 -14.39 5.89 -29.61
CA ASN A 35 -14.68 4.70 -30.42
C ASN A 35 -13.64 3.59 -30.26
N ASP A 36 -12.45 3.92 -29.76
CA ASP A 36 -11.36 2.95 -29.57
C ASP A 36 -11.46 2.26 -28.19
N ILE A 37 -12.32 2.74 -27.29
CA ILE A 37 -12.52 2.15 -25.97
C ILE A 37 -13.24 0.80 -26.13
N ASP A 38 -12.53 -0.29 -25.86
CA ASP A 38 -13.05 -1.64 -25.91
C ASP A 38 -12.84 -2.37 -24.57
N LEU A 39 -13.94 -2.68 -23.90
CA LEU A 39 -13.95 -3.43 -22.64
C LEU A 39 -14.21 -4.92 -22.84
N THR A 40 -14.22 -5.43 -24.07
CA THR A 40 -14.52 -6.85 -24.36
C THR A 40 -13.26 -7.73 -24.42
N GLY A 41 -12.09 -7.13 -24.60
CA GLY A 41 -10.80 -7.83 -24.61
C GLY A 41 -10.49 -8.62 -23.32
N GLU A 42 -9.45 -9.45 -23.39
CA GLU A 42 -8.97 -10.26 -22.28
C GLU A 42 -8.43 -9.37 -21.15
N LYS A 43 -8.86 -9.64 -19.91
CA LYS A 43 -8.61 -8.79 -18.76
C LYS A 43 -7.70 -9.49 -17.77
N SER A 44 -6.67 -8.79 -17.31
CA SER A 44 -5.88 -9.23 -16.17
C SER A 44 -6.76 -9.33 -14.90
N VAL A 45 -6.23 -9.94 -13.84
CA VAL A 45 -6.93 -9.92 -12.54
C VAL A 45 -7.12 -8.49 -12.03
N ALA A 46 -6.14 -7.61 -12.24
CA ALA A 46 -6.20 -6.21 -11.80
C ALA A 46 -7.31 -5.44 -12.55
N ASP A 47 -7.46 -5.70 -13.85
CA ASP A 47 -8.50 -5.13 -14.71
C ASP A 47 -9.91 -5.55 -14.27
N ARG A 48 -10.11 -6.85 -13.99
CA ARG A 48 -11.40 -7.35 -13.50
C ARG A 48 -11.72 -6.80 -12.13
N TRP A 49 -10.73 -6.81 -11.23
CA TRP A 49 -10.87 -6.28 -9.88
C TRP A 49 -11.26 -4.81 -9.86
N ILE A 50 -10.59 -3.93 -10.61
CA ILE A 50 -10.90 -2.50 -10.55
C ILE A 50 -12.32 -2.22 -11.07
N LEU A 51 -12.79 -2.97 -12.08
CA LEU A 51 -14.16 -2.86 -12.58
C LEU A 51 -15.17 -3.29 -11.53
N THR A 52 -14.92 -4.38 -10.79
CA THR A 52 -15.76 -4.80 -9.66
C THR A 52 -15.79 -3.72 -8.56
N ARG A 53 -14.62 -3.19 -8.17
CA ARG A 53 -14.52 -2.14 -7.15
C ARG A 53 -15.20 -0.84 -7.56
N LEU A 54 -15.09 -0.47 -8.83
CA LEU A 54 -15.82 0.66 -9.40
C LEU A 54 -17.32 0.44 -9.30
N ASN A 55 -17.80 -0.76 -9.69
CA ASN A 55 -19.23 -1.10 -9.65
C ASN A 55 -19.81 -1.01 -8.24
N GLU A 56 -19.11 -1.58 -7.26
CA GLU A 56 -19.45 -1.46 -5.83
C GLU A 56 -19.45 0.00 -5.35
N THR A 57 -18.48 0.79 -5.81
CA THR A 57 -18.39 2.22 -5.47
C THR A 57 -19.55 3.01 -6.07
N VAL A 58 -19.93 2.75 -7.32
CA VAL A 58 -21.10 3.36 -7.98
C VAL A 58 -22.37 3.05 -7.21
N ALA A 59 -22.57 1.79 -6.83
CA ALA A 59 -23.74 1.37 -6.04
C ALA A 59 -23.80 2.13 -4.71
N LYS A 60 -22.66 2.18 -3.98
CA LYS A 60 -22.62 2.79 -2.66
C LYS A 60 -22.73 4.30 -2.67
N VAL A 61 -22.06 4.96 -3.61
CA VAL A 61 -22.10 6.43 -3.74
C VAL A 61 -23.49 6.89 -4.16
N THR A 62 -24.13 6.19 -5.10
CA THR A 62 -25.51 6.48 -5.52
C THR A 62 -26.47 6.37 -4.32
N ASP A 63 -26.42 5.27 -3.57
CA ASP A 63 -27.21 5.08 -2.34
C ASP A 63 -27.00 6.21 -1.32
N LEU A 64 -25.75 6.60 -1.07
CA LEU A 64 -25.44 7.68 -0.13
C LEU A 64 -25.94 9.04 -0.63
N PHE A 65 -25.89 9.30 -1.93
CA PHE A 65 -26.43 10.53 -2.52
C PHE A 65 -27.95 10.60 -2.41
N ASP A 66 -28.65 9.48 -2.65
CA ASP A 66 -30.11 9.39 -2.51
C ASP A 66 -30.58 9.66 -1.07
N HIS A 67 -29.74 9.32 -0.08
CA HIS A 67 -29.97 9.59 1.35
C HIS A 67 -29.35 10.92 1.84
N PHE A 68 -28.81 11.76 0.95
CA PHE A 68 -28.18 13.04 1.27
C PHE A 68 -26.94 12.92 2.20
N GLU A 69 -26.29 11.76 2.23
CA GLU A 69 -25.09 11.47 3.04
C GLU A 69 -23.78 11.84 2.29
N PHE A 70 -23.70 13.07 1.79
CA PHE A 70 -22.60 13.52 0.91
C PHE A 70 -21.20 13.40 1.53
N GLY A 71 -21.08 13.54 2.86
CA GLY A 71 -19.80 13.39 3.55
C GLY A 71 -19.26 11.96 3.48
N GLU A 72 -20.15 10.97 3.65
CA GLU A 72 -19.79 9.56 3.52
C GLU A 72 -19.54 9.18 2.06
N ALA A 73 -20.33 9.74 1.13
CA ALA A 73 -20.11 9.52 -0.29
C ALA A 73 -18.72 10.04 -0.73
N GLY A 74 -18.34 11.23 -0.28
CA GLY A 74 -17.00 11.79 -0.49
C GLY A 74 -15.89 10.91 0.10
N ARG A 75 -16.11 10.30 1.28
CA ARG A 75 -15.17 9.35 1.89
C ARG A 75 -15.03 8.06 1.07
N GLN A 76 -16.14 7.51 0.58
CA GLN A 76 -16.11 6.32 -0.30
C GLN A 76 -15.33 6.59 -1.58
N LEU A 77 -15.60 7.73 -2.24
CA LEU A 77 -14.86 8.14 -3.44
C LEU A 77 -13.38 8.36 -3.15
N TYR A 78 -13.05 9.04 -2.05
CA TYR A 78 -11.67 9.24 -1.63
C TYR A 78 -10.93 7.91 -1.50
N ASN A 79 -11.49 6.96 -0.76
CA ASN A 79 -10.89 5.65 -0.54
C ASN A 79 -10.72 4.87 -1.86
N PHE A 80 -11.76 4.83 -2.70
CA PHE A 80 -11.67 4.15 -4.00
C PHE A 80 -10.59 4.76 -4.90
N ILE A 81 -10.56 6.08 -5.03
CA ILE A 81 -9.60 6.76 -5.91
C ILE A 81 -8.18 6.61 -5.38
N TRP A 82 -7.98 6.81 -4.08
CA TRP A 82 -6.66 6.80 -3.48
C TRP A 82 -6.13 5.38 -3.35
N ASP A 83 -6.86 4.52 -2.63
CA ASP A 83 -6.37 3.21 -2.23
C ASP A 83 -6.52 2.21 -3.37
N ASP A 84 -7.65 2.17 -4.08
CA ASP A 84 -7.89 1.14 -5.09
C ASP A 84 -7.34 1.55 -6.46
N PHE A 85 -7.75 2.71 -6.99
CA PHE A 85 -7.37 3.14 -8.33
C PHE A 85 -5.89 3.57 -8.42
N CYS A 86 -5.44 4.47 -7.55
CA CYS A 86 -4.10 5.03 -7.66
C CYS A 86 -3.01 4.11 -7.08
N ASP A 87 -3.19 3.61 -5.86
CA ASP A 87 -2.12 2.89 -5.16
C ASP A 87 -1.95 1.45 -5.67
N TRP A 88 -3.01 0.85 -6.23
CA TRP A 88 -2.98 -0.51 -6.79
C TRP A 88 -3.18 -0.56 -8.29
N TYR A 89 -4.34 -0.14 -8.82
CA TYR A 89 -4.65 -0.41 -10.22
C TYR A 89 -3.71 0.29 -11.21
N ILE A 90 -3.43 1.59 -11.03
CA ILE A 90 -2.46 2.33 -11.86
C ILE A 90 -1.06 1.71 -11.77
N GLU A 91 -0.66 1.26 -10.58
CA GLU A 91 0.66 0.63 -10.45
C GLU A 91 0.69 -0.73 -11.14
N MET A 92 -0.37 -1.52 -11.05
CA MET A 92 -0.48 -2.82 -11.71
C MET A 92 -0.60 -2.70 -13.23
N SER A 93 -1.36 -1.72 -13.72
CA SER A 93 -1.56 -1.51 -15.15
C SER A 93 -0.25 -1.23 -15.89
N LYS A 94 0.71 -0.58 -15.23
CA LYS A 94 2.05 -0.32 -15.79
C LYS A 94 2.79 -1.60 -16.22
N GLU A 95 2.54 -2.77 -15.60
CA GLU A 95 3.15 -4.04 -16.06
C GLU A 95 2.69 -4.38 -17.47
N VAL A 96 1.38 -4.27 -17.70
CA VAL A 96 0.77 -4.55 -19.00
C VAL A 96 1.16 -3.47 -20.01
N LEU A 97 1.11 -2.19 -19.61
CA LEU A 97 1.41 -1.06 -20.49
C LEU A 97 2.86 -1.03 -20.98
N TYR A 98 3.81 -1.51 -20.18
CA TYR A 98 5.22 -1.61 -20.54
C TYR A 98 5.64 -2.94 -21.15
N GLY A 99 4.76 -3.95 -21.18
CA GLY A 99 4.99 -5.22 -21.86
C GLY A 99 5.03 -5.08 -23.39
N ASP A 100 5.00 -6.19 -24.13
CA ASP A 100 5.04 -6.17 -25.60
C ASP A 100 3.70 -6.49 -26.27
N ASP A 101 2.75 -7.08 -25.53
CA ASP A 101 1.46 -7.48 -26.08
C ASP A 101 0.54 -6.28 -26.34
N THR A 102 0.21 -6.03 -27.60
CA THR A 102 -0.60 -4.89 -28.03
C THR A 102 -2.06 -5.01 -27.60
N ASP A 103 -2.59 -6.23 -27.56
CA ASP A 103 -4.03 -6.45 -27.30
C ASP A 103 -4.33 -6.28 -25.80
N SER A 104 -3.48 -6.82 -24.93
CA SER A 104 -3.56 -6.55 -23.49
C SER A 104 -3.39 -5.06 -23.19
N LYS A 105 -2.45 -4.38 -23.86
CA LYS A 105 -2.29 -2.92 -23.71
C LYS A 105 -3.55 -2.16 -24.08
N GLN A 106 -4.19 -2.50 -25.20
CA GLN A 106 -5.40 -1.83 -25.63
C GLN A 106 -6.54 -2.04 -24.62
N THR A 107 -6.67 -3.26 -24.11
CA THR A 107 -7.69 -3.59 -23.10
C THR A 107 -7.44 -2.81 -21.81
N THR A 108 -6.23 -2.82 -21.26
CA THR A 108 -5.88 -2.07 -20.04
C THR A 108 -6.03 -0.56 -20.23
N ARG A 109 -5.67 0.00 -21.40
CA ARG A 109 -5.90 1.43 -21.71
C ARG A 109 -7.39 1.77 -21.70
N SER A 110 -8.21 0.93 -22.31
CA SER A 110 -9.66 1.11 -22.35
C SER A 110 -10.27 1.09 -20.94
N ILE A 111 -9.79 0.20 -20.06
CA ILE A 111 -10.25 0.10 -18.68
C ILE A 111 -9.76 1.29 -17.83
N LEU A 112 -8.54 1.77 -18.03
CA LEU A 112 -8.05 3.00 -17.39
C LEU A 112 -8.92 4.21 -17.76
N VAL A 113 -9.22 4.40 -19.05
CA VAL A 113 -10.06 5.50 -19.52
C VAL A 113 -11.48 5.36 -18.97
N HIS A 114 -12.07 4.18 -19.07
CA HIS A 114 -13.41 3.92 -18.54
C HIS A 114 -13.48 4.20 -17.04
N THR A 115 -12.55 3.65 -16.25
CA THR A 115 -12.52 3.84 -14.80
C THR A 115 -12.36 5.32 -14.43
N LEU A 116 -11.46 6.04 -15.12
CA LEU A 116 -11.26 7.46 -14.88
C LEU A 116 -12.50 8.29 -15.26
N ASP A 117 -13.13 8.04 -16.41
CA ASP A 117 -14.38 8.70 -16.82
C ASP A 117 -15.48 8.51 -15.76
N GLN A 118 -15.67 7.29 -15.25
CA GLN A 118 -16.66 7.02 -14.20
C GLN A 118 -16.30 7.71 -12.87
N ILE A 119 -15.02 7.73 -12.48
CA ILE A 119 -14.54 8.49 -11.30
C ILE A 119 -14.90 9.97 -11.43
N LEU A 120 -14.63 10.58 -12.58
CA LEU A 120 -14.88 12.00 -12.82
C LEU A 120 -16.37 12.32 -12.74
N ARG A 121 -17.23 11.46 -13.32
CA ARG A 121 -18.69 11.60 -13.22
C ARG A 121 -19.19 11.51 -11.79
N LEU A 122 -18.71 10.55 -10.99
CA LEU A 122 -19.09 10.40 -9.59
C LEU A 122 -18.66 11.62 -8.75
N LEU A 123 -17.48 12.18 -9.03
CA LEU A 123 -16.94 13.33 -8.31
C LEU A 123 -17.51 14.68 -8.74
N HIS A 124 -18.06 14.78 -9.96
CA HIS A 124 -18.48 16.05 -10.55
C HIS A 124 -19.43 16.87 -9.67
N PRO A 125 -20.43 16.27 -8.96
CA PRO A 125 -21.28 17.02 -8.02
C PRO A 125 -20.53 17.68 -6.85
N ILE A 126 -19.31 17.23 -6.54
CA ILE A 126 -18.48 17.70 -5.42
C ILE A 126 -17.37 18.64 -5.91
N MET A 127 -16.75 18.33 -7.05
CA MET A 127 -15.58 19.05 -7.58
C MET A 127 -15.74 19.35 -9.08
N PRO A 128 -16.71 20.21 -9.47
CA PRO A 128 -17.15 20.32 -10.87
C PRO A 128 -16.06 20.85 -11.80
N PHE A 129 -15.25 21.82 -11.36
CA PHE A 129 -14.28 22.47 -12.24
C PHE A 129 -13.11 21.57 -12.64
N VAL A 130 -12.48 20.90 -11.67
CA VAL A 130 -11.32 20.03 -11.97
C VAL A 130 -11.75 18.77 -12.72
N THR A 131 -12.92 18.23 -12.39
CA THR A 131 -13.44 17.04 -13.08
C THR A 131 -13.81 17.34 -14.52
N GLU A 132 -14.46 18.47 -14.79
CA GLU A 132 -14.74 18.94 -16.16
C GLU A 132 -13.44 19.12 -16.95
N GLU A 133 -12.47 19.85 -16.39
CA GLU A 133 -11.19 20.10 -17.07
C GLU A 133 -10.48 18.80 -17.44
N ILE A 134 -10.43 17.83 -16.54
CA ILE A 134 -9.80 16.52 -16.83
C ILE A 134 -10.61 15.75 -17.86
N TRP A 135 -11.93 15.71 -17.72
CA TRP A 135 -12.81 14.92 -18.58
C TRP A 135 -12.71 15.34 -20.05
N GLN A 136 -12.57 16.63 -20.29
CA GLN A 136 -12.36 17.19 -21.64
C GLN A 136 -11.06 16.72 -22.32
N HIS A 137 -10.09 16.19 -21.54
CA HIS A 137 -8.79 15.75 -22.04
C HIS A 137 -8.61 14.23 -22.12
N ILE A 138 -9.63 13.44 -21.78
CA ILE A 138 -9.65 11.98 -21.99
C ILE A 138 -10.57 11.62 -23.15
N PRO A 139 -10.44 10.43 -23.77
CA PRO A 139 -11.40 9.98 -24.77
C PRO A 139 -12.82 9.88 -24.18
N HIS A 140 -13.77 10.66 -24.69
CA HIS A 140 -15.14 10.73 -24.16
C HIS A 140 -16.17 11.10 -25.25
N GLU A 141 -17.45 10.91 -24.93
CA GLU A 141 -18.57 11.41 -25.72
C GLU A 141 -19.36 12.49 -24.96
N GLY A 142 -19.71 13.56 -25.67
CA GLY A 142 -20.49 14.68 -25.13
C GLY A 142 -19.70 15.99 -25.14
N THR A 143 -20.33 17.07 -24.68
CA THR A 143 -19.74 18.43 -24.69
C THR A 143 -19.40 18.94 -23.30
N SER A 144 -20.04 18.42 -22.25
CA SER A 144 -19.75 18.78 -20.86
C SER A 144 -20.13 17.65 -19.93
N LEU A 145 -19.31 17.46 -18.89
CA LEU A 145 -19.53 16.47 -17.85
C LEU A 145 -20.83 16.75 -17.05
N VAL A 146 -21.23 18.03 -16.94
CA VAL A 146 -22.45 18.48 -16.25
C VAL A 146 -23.72 17.79 -16.78
N VAL A 147 -23.81 17.56 -18.09
CA VAL A 147 -24.99 16.97 -18.76
C VAL A 147 -24.80 15.51 -19.14
N ALA A 148 -23.68 14.92 -18.75
CA ALA A 148 -23.35 13.55 -19.10
C ALA A 148 -24.11 12.57 -18.17
N ASN A 149 -24.39 11.37 -18.67
CA ASN A 149 -25.10 10.36 -17.89
C ASN A 149 -24.33 10.01 -16.61
N TYR A 150 -25.06 9.92 -15.49
CA TYR A 150 -24.48 9.49 -14.22
C TYR A 150 -24.18 7.98 -14.25
N PRO A 151 -23.11 7.51 -13.57
CA PRO A 151 -22.75 6.09 -13.54
C PRO A 151 -23.88 5.21 -12.99
N VAL A 152 -24.01 4.02 -13.55
CA VAL A 152 -25.00 3.02 -13.13
C VAL A 152 -24.31 1.68 -12.90
N VAL A 153 -24.87 0.88 -11.99
CA VAL A 153 -24.37 -0.46 -11.68
C VAL A 153 -24.52 -1.38 -12.89
N ARG A 154 -23.47 -2.12 -13.20
CA ARG A 154 -23.34 -3.05 -14.33
C ARG A 154 -23.01 -4.46 -13.82
N PRO A 155 -24.00 -5.37 -13.73
CA PRO A 155 -23.80 -6.71 -13.16
C PRO A 155 -22.70 -7.53 -13.83
N GLU A 156 -22.38 -7.24 -15.09
CA GLU A 156 -21.28 -7.88 -15.82
C GLU A 156 -19.89 -7.56 -15.27
N PHE A 157 -19.76 -6.58 -14.37
CA PHE A 157 -18.50 -6.22 -13.72
C PHE A 157 -18.33 -6.86 -12.34
N ASP A 158 -19.30 -7.65 -11.86
CA ASP A 158 -19.19 -8.35 -10.59
C ASP A 158 -18.31 -9.61 -10.77
N ASP A 159 -17.08 -9.57 -10.24
CA ASP A 159 -16.16 -10.71 -10.24
C ASP A 159 -15.58 -10.94 -8.83
N GLU A 160 -16.28 -11.73 -8.03
CA GLU A 160 -15.86 -12.08 -6.67
C GLU A 160 -14.53 -12.85 -6.65
N THR A 161 -14.22 -13.58 -7.74
CA THR A 161 -12.97 -14.35 -7.85
C THR A 161 -11.79 -13.41 -8.03
N ALA A 162 -11.90 -12.43 -8.93
CA ALA A 162 -10.89 -11.40 -9.11
C ALA A 162 -10.70 -10.58 -7.83
N SER A 163 -11.79 -10.21 -7.14
CA SER A 163 -11.72 -9.50 -5.87
C SER A 163 -10.96 -10.26 -4.78
N LYS A 164 -11.28 -11.54 -4.57
CA LYS A 164 -10.56 -12.36 -3.57
C LYS A 164 -9.10 -12.58 -3.95
N GLY A 165 -8.82 -12.88 -5.22
CA GLY A 165 -7.46 -13.05 -5.71
C GLY A 165 -6.62 -11.78 -5.53
N MET A 166 -7.20 -10.63 -5.86
CA MET A 166 -6.52 -9.34 -5.69
C MET A 166 -6.20 -9.05 -4.21
N GLU A 167 -7.11 -9.35 -3.28
CA GLU A 167 -6.81 -9.19 -1.85
C GLU A 167 -5.65 -10.10 -1.40
N VAL A 168 -5.56 -11.34 -1.89
CA VAL A 168 -4.40 -12.22 -1.61
C VAL A 168 -3.08 -11.58 -2.10
N LEU A 169 -3.05 -11.01 -3.31
CA LEU A 169 -1.86 -10.30 -3.82
C LEU A 169 -1.53 -9.06 -2.96
N LYS A 170 -2.55 -8.28 -2.59
CA LYS A 170 -2.37 -7.07 -1.77
C LYS A 170 -1.83 -7.41 -0.39
N GLU A 171 -2.36 -8.45 0.25
CA GLU A 171 -1.88 -8.96 1.53
C GLU A 171 -0.44 -9.45 1.44
N LEU A 172 -0.10 -10.21 0.40
CA LEU A 172 1.26 -10.69 0.14
C LEU A 172 2.25 -9.55 -0.02
N ILE A 173 1.97 -8.59 -0.90
CA ILE A 173 2.84 -7.47 -1.17
C ILE A 173 3.03 -6.60 0.09
N ARG A 174 1.95 -6.37 0.86
CA ARG A 174 2.03 -5.65 2.14
C ARG A 174 2.87 -6.39 3.16
N ALA A 175 2.69 -7.71 3.30
CA ALA A 175 3.47 -8.53 4.22
C ALA A 175 4.97 -8.50 3.89
N VAL A 176 5.33 -8.66 2.62
CA VAL A 176 6.72 -8.56 2.17
C VAL A 176 7.29 -7.16 2.47
N ARG A 177 6.57 -6.09 2.15
CA ARG A 177 7.02 -4.71 2.43
C ARG A 177 7.20 -4.45 3.92
N ASN A 178 6.30 -4.96 4.76
CA ASN A 178 6.38 -4.83 6.22
C ASN A 178 7.62 -5.55 6.77
N ILE A 179 7.83 -6.81 6.39
CA ILE A 179 9.02 -7.58 6.80
C ILE A 179 10.30 -6.83 6.41
N ARG A 180 10.36 -6.34 5.16
CA ARG A 180 11.52 -5.58 4.67
C ARG A 180 11.76 -4.31 5.48
N SER A 181 10.70 -3.59 5.85
CA SER A 181 10.79 -2.41 6.72
C SER A 181 11.30 -2.78 8.12
N GLU A 182 10.85 -3.89 8.70
CA GLU A 182 11.29 -4.35 10.03
C GLU A 182 12.78 -4.68 10.05
N VAL A 183 13.31 -5.25 8.97
CA VAL A 183 14.73 -5.57 8.83
C VAL A 183 15.54 -4.49 8.11
N ASN A 184 15.02 -3.27 8.00
CA ASN A 184 15.67 -2.11 7.37
C ASN A 184 16.22 -2.40 5.95
N THR A 185 15.52 -3.23 5.18
CA THR A 185 15.91 -3.62 3.82
C THR A 185 15.17 -2.76 2.77
N PRO A 186 15.85 -1.91 1.98
CA PRO A 186 15.20 -1.06 0.97
C PRO A 186 14.50 -1.88 -0.11
N LEU A 187 13.35 -1.42 -0.64
CA LEU A 187 12.56 -2.12 -1.67
C LEU A 187 13.32 -2.40 -2.98
N SER A 188 14.32 -1.58 -3.29
CA SER A 188 15.16 -1.71 -4.50
C SER A 188 16.20 -2.84 -4.43
N LYS A 189 16.49 -3.39 -3.25
CA LYS A 189 17.42 -4.51 -3.10
C LYS A 189 16.71 -5.82 -3.50
N PRO A 190 17.25 -6.64 -4.41
CA PRO A 190 16.67 -7.95 -4.69
C PRO A 190 16.67 -8.85 -3.45
N ILE A 191 15.66 -9.72 -3.30
CA ILE A 191 15.50 -10.60 -2.13
C ILE A 191 15.18 -12.05 -2.54
N THR A 192 15.59 -13.03 -1.75
CA THR A 192 14.99 -14.37 -1.84
C THR A 192 13.60 -14.35 -1.22
N LEU A 193 12.58 -14.79 -1.96
CA LEU A 193 11.19 -14.85 -1.53
C LEU A 193 10.62 -16.25 -1.73
N LEU A 194 10.24 -16.90 -0.63
CA LEU A 194 9.63 -18.22 -0.65
C LEU A 194 8.17 -18.10 -0.19
N ILE A 195 7.24 -18.62 -0.96
CA ILE A 195 5.80 -18.58 -0.67
C ILE A 195 5.30 -20.02 -0.61
N LYS A 196 5.07 -20.50 0.60
CA LYS A 196 4.51 -21.81 0.84
C LYS A 196 2.99 -21.74 0.76
N THR A 197 2.41 -22.44 -0.21
CA THR A 197 0.97 -22.44 -0.43
C THR A 197 0.34 -23.65 0.27
N THR A 198 -0.86 -23.47 0.81
CA THR A 198 -1.63 -24.57 1.44
C THR A 198 -2.92 -24.89 0.69
N ASP A 199 -3.34 -24.01 -0.22
CA ASP A 199 -4.48 -24.18 -1.12
C ASP A 199 -4.00 -24.23 -2.58
N PRO A 200 -4.26 -25.31 -3.34
CA PRO A 200 -3.91 -25.42 -4.75
C PRO A 200 -4.47 -24.29 -5.63
N LYS A 201 -5.62 -23.71 -5.26
CA LYS A 201 -6.20 -22.58 -6.02
C LYS A 201 -5.37 -21.31 -5.84
N ILE A 202 -4.87 -21.08 -4.63
CA ILE A 202 -3.99 -19.93 -4.34
C ILE A 202 -2.64 -20.14 -4.99
N ASP A 203 -2.11 -21.37 -4.97
CA ASP A 203 -0.88 -21.72 -5.67
C ASP A 203 -0.96 -21.38 -7.16
N GLN A 204 -1.96 -21.92 -7.85
CA GLN A 204 -2.18 -21.62 -9.26
C GLN A 204 -2.37 -20.12 -9.50
N PHE A 205 -3.17 -19.45 -8.68
CA PHE A 205 -3.43 -18.02 -8.82
C PHE A 205 -2.16 -17.17 -8.67
N LEU A 206 -1.31 -17.46 -7.68
CA LEU A 206 -0.07 -16.73 -7.47
C LEU A 206 0.93 -17.00 -8.61
N VAL A 207 0.99 -18.24 -9.10
CA VAL A 207 1.82 -18.60 -10.26
C VAL A 207 1.38 -17.82 -11.52
N GLU A 208 0.08 -17.78 -11.80
CA GLU A 208 -0.48 -17.03 -12.95
C GLU A 208 -0.25 -15.52 -12.85
N ASN A 209 -0.04 -14.99 -11.64
CA ASN A 209 0.14 -13.56 -11.37
C ASN A 209 1.54 -13.23 -10.82
N THR A 210 2.53 -14.07 -11.17
CA THR A 210 3.92 -13.95 -10.72
C THR A 210 4.54 -12.60 -11.10
N ASN A 211 4.20 -12.06 -12.26
CA ASN A 211 4.66 -10.75 -12.74
C ASN A 211 4.41 -9.62 -11.72
N TYR A 212 3.25 -9.61 -11.05
CA TYR A 212 2.98 -8.62 -10.01
C TYR A 212 3.85 -8.83 -8.78
N ILE A 213 4.05 -10.09 -8.36
CA ILE A 213 4.91 -10.42 -7.23
C ILE A 213 6.35 -9.95 -7.52
N GLU A 214 6.87 -10.26 -8.71
CA GLU A 214 8.20 -9.86 -9.14
C GLU A 214 8.37 -8.34 -9.11
N ARG A 215 7.44 -7.60 -9.71
CA ARG A 215 7.50 -6.14 -9.75
C ARG A 215 7.43 -5.50 -8.36
N PHE A 216 6.47 -5.92 -7.54
CA PHE A 216 6.18 -5.24 -6.27
C PHE A 216 7.05 -5.71 -5.10
N CYS A 217 7.62 -6.91 -5.19
CA CYS A 217 8.47 -7.50 -4.16
C CYS A 217 9.95 -7.50 -4.54
N ASN A 218 10.29 -7.38 -5.84
CA ASN A 218 11.65 -7.39 -6.37
C ASN A 218 12.48 -8.60 -5.87
N PRO A 219 12.04 -9.84 -6.11
CA PRO A 219 12.79 -11.02 -5.72
C PRO A 219 13.97 -11.27 -6.69
N GLU A 220 15.10 -11.74 -6.16
CA GLU A 220 16.16 -12.37 -6.96
C GLU A 220 15.86 -13.85 -7.24
N GLU A 221 15.17 -14.49 -6.30
CA GLU A 221 14.67 -15.85 -6.38
C GLU A 221 13.26 -15.87 -5.81
N LEU A 222 12.33 -16.43 -6.58
CA LEU A 222 10.93 -16.59 -6.19
C LEU A 222 10.55 -18.05 -6.30
N VAL A 223 10.15 -18.66 -5.18
CA VAL A 223 9.65 -20.04 -5.14
C VAL A 223 8.23 -20.03 -4.59
N ILE A 224 7.29 -20.53 -5.38
CA ILE A 224 5.89 -20.73 -4.99
C ILE A 224 5.62 -22.23 -5.05
N SER A 225 5.37 -22.85 -3.90
CA SER A 225 5.13 -24.30 -3.83
C SER A 225 4.56 -24.72 -2.47
N SER A 226 3.77 -25.79 -2.46
CA SER A 226 3.31 -26.42 -1.23
C SER A 226 4.40 -27.18 -0.46
N GLU A 227 5.52 -27.52 -1.13
CA GLU A 227 6.60 -28.35 -0.59
C GLU A 227 7.77 -27.55 0.00
N ILE A 228 7.56 -26.26 0.30
CA ILE A 228 8.62 -25.42 0.89
C ILE A 228 8.86 -25.82 2.35
N THR A 229 10.13 -26.06 2.67
CA THR A 229 10.61 -26.19 4.04
C THR A 229 11.03 -24.82 4.54
N ALA A 230 10.49 -24.40 5.69
CA ALA A 230 10.81 -23.11 6.29
C ALA A 230 12.33 -23.05 6.60
N PRO A 231 13.04 -22.01 6.14
CA PRO A 231 14.45 -21.84 6.49
C PRO A 231 14.63 -21.59 8.00
N ASP A 232 15.72 -22.09 8.59
CA ASP A 232 16.01 -21.94 10.02
C ASP A 232 16.10 -20.47 10.47
N LEU A 233 16.56 -19.59 9.57
CA LEU A 233 16.72 -18.15 9.80
C LEU A 233 15.98 -17.34 8.74
N ALA A 234 14.67 -17.21 8.91
CA ALA A 234 13.82 -16.38 8.05
C ALA A 234 12.85 -15.52 8.87
N MET A 235 12.51 -14.35 8.34
CA MET A 235 11.28 -13.68 8.73
C MET A 235 10.12 -14.36 8.00
N SER A 236 8.97 -14.45 8.66
CA SER A 236 7.78 -15.05 8.06
C SER A 236 6.52 -14.25 8.33
N ALA A 237 5.54 -14.45 7.45
CA ALA A 237 4.18 -13.94 7.64
C ALA A 237 3.18 -15.00 7.18
N VAL A 238 2.12 -15.20 7.96
CA VAL A 238 1.02 -16.12 7.62
C VAL A 238 -0.10 -15.31 7.00
N LEU A 239 -0.56 -15.75 5.83
CA LEU A 239 -1.69 -15.19 5.10
C LEU A 239 -2.78 -16.25 4.95
N THR A 240 -3.94 -15.83 4.45
CA THR A 240 -5.00 -16.78 4.13
C THR A 240 -4.54 -17.72 3.02
N GLY A 241 -4.24 -18.98 3.38
CA GLY A 241 -3.85 -20.05 2.47
C GLY A 241 -2.41 -20.00 1.93
N ALA A 242 -1.55 -19.11 2.46
CA ALA A 242 -0.12 -19.07 2.15
C ALA A 242 0.72 -18.63 3.36
N GLU A 243 1.99 -19.06 3.41
CA GLU A 243 3.01 -18.59 4.34
C GLU A 243 4.20 -18.04 3.56
N ILE A 244 4.64 -16.86 3.92
CA ILE A 244 5.77 -16.17 3.27
C ILE A 244 7.01 -16.37 4.13
N PHE A 245 8.15 -16.64 3.49
CA PHE A 245 9.46 -16.68 4.13
C PHE A 245 10.45 -15.81 3.37
N LEU A 246 11.13 -14.93 4.12
CA LEU A 246 12.24 -14.10 3.67
C LEU A 246 13.49 -14.55 4.43
N PRO A 247 14.36 -15.39 3.82
CA PRO A 247 15.61 -15.82 4.43
C PRO A 247 16.47 -14.61 4.83
N LEU A 248 16.88 -14.52 6.10
CA LEU A 248 17.63 -13.37 6.60
C LEU A 248 19.05 -13.27 6.03
N ALA A 249 19.59 -14.41 5.57
CA ALA A 249 20.89 -14.47 4.91
C ALA A 249 20.89 -13.55 3.68
N GLY A 250 21.76 -12.54 3.68
CA GLY A 250 21.85 -11.56 2.60
C GLY A 250 20.85 -10.40 2.66
N LEU A 251 19.78 -10.47 3.48
CA LEU A 251 18.81 -9.37 3.65
C LEU A 251 19.34 -8.26 4.55
N ILE A 252 19.81 -8.62 5.75
CA ILE A 252 20.30 -7.68 6.75
C ILE A 252 21.70 -7.21 6.34
N ASN A 253 21.88 -5.89 6.20
CA ASN A 253 23.23 -5.32 6.24
C ASN A 253 23.69 -5.33 7.71
N ILE A 254 24.34 -6.42 8.11
CA ILE A 254 24.73 -6.65 9.51
C ILE A 254 25.57 -5.49 10.03
N GLU A 255 26.46 -4.93 9.20
CA GLU A 255 27.27 -3.78 9.59
C GLU A 255 26.46 -2.50 9.80
N GLU A 256 25.49 -2.19 8.92
CA GLU A 256 24.62 -1.03 9.10
C GLU A 256 23.66 -1.19 10.28
N GLU A 257 23.11 -2.38 10.48
CA GLU A 257 22.23 -2.67 11.60
C GLU A 257 23.00 -2.62 12.92
N ILE A 258 24.23 -3.15 12.97
CA ILE A 258 25.13 -2.97 14.11
C ILE A 258 25.41 -1.48 14.34
N LYS A 259 25.74 -0.69 13.31
CA LYS A 259 25.97 0.76 13.45
C LYS A 259 24.73 1.50 13.97
N ARG A 260 23.53 1.11 13.52
CA ARG A 260 22.26 1.68 13.98
C ARG A 260 22.03 1.35 15.46
N LEU A 261 22.17 0.08 15.82
CA LEU A 261 22.04 -0.39 17.20
C LEU A 261 23.13 0.18 18.11
N GLU A 262 24.34 0.44 17.63
CA GLU A 262 25.41 1.10 18.39
C GLU A 262 25.06 2.56 18.69
N LYS A 263 24.46 3.29 17.74
CA LYS A 263 23.93 4.65 18.00
C LYS A 263 22.78 4.63 19.01
N GLU A 264 21.90 3.64 18.90
CA GLU A 264 20.79 3.45 19.84
C GLU A 264 21.31 3.07 21.24
N LEU A 265 22.30 2.19 21.33
CA LEU A 265 22.98 1.81 22.56
C LEU A 265 23.65 3.02 23.20
N ALA A 266 24.29 3.89 22.42
CA ALA A 266 24.90 5.12 22.91
C ALA A 266 23.85 6.08 23.50
N LYS A 267 22.67 6.21 22.86
CA LYS A 267 21.52 6.97 23.38
C LYS A 267 21.07 6.41 24.73
N TRP A 268 20.75 5.12 24.81
CA TRP A 268 20.28 4.49 26.06
C TRP A 268 21.34 4.55 27.16
N THR A 269 22.61 4.35 26.83
CA THR A 269 23.73 4.51 27.78
C THR A 269 23.82 5.94 28.32
N GLY A 270 23.58 6.95 27.49
CA GLY A 270 23.51 8.35 27.90
C GLY A 270 22.34 8.62 28.87
N GLU A 271 21.15 8.11 28.57
CA GLU A 271 19.98 8.28 29.44
C GLU A 271 20.13 7.53 30.77
N VAL A 272 20.63 6.29 30.77
CA VAL A 272 20.97 5.53 31.99
C VAL A 272 21.94 6.33 32.85
N LYS A 273 23.03 6.86 32.26
CA LYS A 273 24.01 7.67 33.00
C LYS A 273 23.40 8.92 33.63
N ARG A 274 22.47 9.60 32.94
CA ARG A 274 21.78 10.78 33.49
C ARG A 274 20.89 10.42 34.67
N VAL A 275 20.09 9.38 34.55
CA VAL A 275 19.17 8.94 35.61
C VAL A 275 19.97 8.43 36.83
N GLN A 276 21.00 7.61 36.60
CA GLN A 276 21.90 7.15 37.66
C GLN A 276 22.66 8.31 38.32
N GLY A 277 23.05 9.33 37.57
CA GLY A 277 23.67 10.54 38.13
C GLY A 277 22.73 11.33 39.05
N LYS A 278 21.42 11.38 38.74
CA LYS A 278 20.42 12.00 39.62
C LYS A 278 20.16 11.15 40.87
N LEU A 279 19.95 9.85 40.69
CA LEU A 279 19.67 8.91 41.79
C LEU A 279 20.89 8.68 42.69
N GLY A 280 22.12 8.86 42.17
CA GLY A 280 23.35 8.83 42.96
C GLY A 280 23.65 10.14 43.73
N ASN A 281 22.89 11.20 43.50
CA ASN A 281 23.02 12.45 44.25
C ASN A 281 22.21 12.37 45.55
N GLU A 282 22.88 12.16 46.68
CA GLU A 282 22.25 12.06 48.00
C GLU A 282 21.34 13.27 48.34
N ARG A 283 21.67 14.47 47.86
CA ARG A 283 20.83 15.66 48.05
C ARG A 283 19.55 15.61 47.24
N PHE A 284 19.55 14.96 46.08
CA PHE A 284 18.34 14.80 45.26
C PHE A 284 17.43 13.74 45.90
N VAL A 285 17.98 12.58 46.25
CA VAL A 285 17.22 11.48 46.87
C VAL A 285 16.64 11.89 48.22
N SER A 286 17.34 12.71 49.00
CA SER A 286 16.89 13.10 50.35
C SER A 286 15.94 14.30 50.37
N ASN A 287 15.90 15.13 49.31
CA ASN A 287 15.10 16.37 49.29
C ASN A 287 14.00 16.40 48.23
N ALA A 288 14.04 15.52 47.23
CA ALA A 288 12.98 15.43 46.23
C ALA A 288 11.76 14.69 46.81
N PRO A 289 10.53 15.03 46.39
CA PRO A 289 9.34 14.26 46.71
C PRO A 289 9.46 12.78 46.30
N ASP A 290 8.90 11.87 47.11
CA ASP A 290 8.99 10.42 46.91
C ASP A 290 8.46 9.97 45.53
N ASP A 291 7.39 10.59 45.05
CA ASP A 291 6.81 10.34 43.73
C ASP A 291 7.77 10.68 42.58
N VAL A 292 8.59 11.73 42.74
CA VAL A 292 9.61 12.13 41.78
C VAL A 292 10.79 11.14 41.79
N VAL A 293 11.21 10.68 42.98
CA VAL A 293 12.29 9.69 43.11
C VAL A 293 11.88 8.35 42.52
N GLU A 294 10.67 7.87 42.81
CA GLU A 294 10.12 6.63 42.26
C GLU A 294 9.93 6.72 40.73
N ALA A 295 9.49 7.87 40.21
CA ALA A 295 9.41 8.07 38.77
C ALA A 295 10.79 7.99 38.08
N GLU A 296 11.84 8.52 38.69
CA GLU A 296 13.20 8.40 38.15
C GLU A 296 13.76 6.96 38.30
N ARG A 297 13.44 6.23 39.37
CA ARG A 297 13.78 4.79 39.51
C ARG A 297 13.07 3.93 38.45
N ALA A 298 11.79 4.21 38.16
CA ALA A 298 11.04 3.53 37.11
C ALA A 298 11.67 3.79 35.73
N LYS A 299 12.09 5.02 35.44
CA LYS A 299 12.84 5.35 34.21
C LYS A 299 14.18 4.62 34.14
N GLU A 300 14.91 4.53 35.25
CA GLU A 300 16.18 3.79 35.29
C GLU A 300 15.97 2.34 34.84
N LYS A 301 14.95 1.67 35.40
CA LYS A 301 14.61 0.29 35.05
C LYS A 301 14.27 0.14 33.56
N ASP A 302 13.37 0.97 33.03
CA ASP A 302 12.98 0.94 31.61
C ASP A 302 14.19 1.16 30.69
N TYR A 303 15.08 2.09 31.02
CA TYR A 303 16.26 2.39 30.21
C TYR A 303 17.30 1.26 30.28
N LEU A 304 17.48 0.63 31.44
CA LEU A 304 18.36 -0.54 31.59
C LEU A 304 17.84 -1.74 30.79
N GLU A 305 16.52 -2.00 30.81
CA GLU A 305 15.90 -3.07 30.02
C GLU A 305 16.10 -2.84 28.51
N LYS A 306 15.87 -1.61 28.04
CA LYS A 306 16.12 -1.23 26.63
C LYS A 306 17.59 -1.33 26.25
N GLN A 307 18.50 -0.88 27.12
CA GLN A 307 19.94 -0.97 26.89
C GLN A 307 20.40 -2.43 26.79
N ALA A 308 19.91 -3.30 27.67
CA ALA A 308 20.24 -4.73 27.67
C ALA A 308 19.73 -5.40 26.39
N ALA A 309 18.47 -5.17 26.01
CA ALA A 309 17.88 -5.73 24.79
C ALA A 309 18.68 -5.34 23.53
N VAL A 310 19.09 -4.07 23.41
CA VAL A 310 19.92 -3.60 22.29
C VAL A 310 21.30 -4.27 22.30
N LYS A 311 21.93 -4.43 23.47
CA LYS A 311 23.24 -5.06 23.61
C LYS A 311 23.20 -6.55 23.23
N ASP A 312 22.17 -7.27 23.67
CA ASP A 312 21.97 -8.68 23.33
C ASP A 312 21.71 -8.85 21.83
N ARG A 313 20.92 -7.96 21.23
CA ARG A 313 20.67 -7.96 19.79
C ARG A 313 21.96 -7.74 18.99
N ILE A 314 22.81 -6.77 19.36
CA ILE A 314 24.13 -6.57 18.73
C ILE A 314 24.98 -7.84 18.86
N GLY A 315 24.98 -8.48 20.03
CA GLY A 315 25.69 -9.74 20.27
C GLY A 315 25.24 -10.86 19.31
N SER A 316 23.93 -11.05 19.17
CA SER A 316 23.35 -12.05 18.26
C SER A 316 23.70 -11.78 16.79
N LEU A 317 23.70 -10.52 16.36
CA LEU A 317 24.02 -10.16 14.98
C LEU A 317 25.50 -10.37 14.65
N ARG A 318 26.40 -10.13 15.61
CA ARG A 318 27.85 -10.38 15.46
C ARG A 318 28.22 -11.86 15.39
N THR A 319 27.33 -12.77 15.82
CA THR A 319 27.52 -14.21 15.65
C THR A 319 27.00 -14.74 14.31
N ILE A 320 26.24 -13.93 13.57
CA ILE A 320 25.60 -14.31 12.30
C ILE A 320 26.40 -13.81 11.09
N GLY A 321 27.16 -12.70 11.23
CA GLY A 321 28.02 -12.14 10.19
C GLY A 321 29.47 -12.58 10.31
#